data_AF-A0A2W4QFW8-F1
#
_entry.id   AF-A0A2W4QFW8-F1
#
_cell.length_a   1.000
_cell.length_b   1.000
_cell.length_c   1.000
_cell.angle_alpha   90.00
_cell.angle_beta   90.00
_cell.angle_gamma   90.00
#
_symmetry.space_group_name_H-M   'P 1'
#
loop_
_entity.id
_entity.type
_entity.pdbx_description
1 polymer ?
#
loop_
_entity_poly.entity_id
_entity_poly.type
_entity_poly.pdbx_seq_one_letter_code
_entity_poly.pdbx_strand_id
1 'polypeptide(L)'
;MNEQTSIDPREVAFFQGLAALWWQENGPFWPLHCMNELRSNYIRDLLCTAFELDANAEKPLRGLRILDIGCGGGILSEAVARLGASVHGVDVAAKNIIIARQHAELGGLSIDYEIASAEILAGRGELYDAVLNMEVVEHVAELDLFLNACMKLVRPDGVMVVATINRTIASWLGAIVMAEYVLRWLPRGTHHWSRFPTPVEIENLLATDGMLVFANTGVVVNPFTRRFRLSAYMGVNYILTARKGTGQGDFTEALDW
;
A
#
# COMPACT_ATOMS: atom_id res chain seq x y z
N MET A 1 -3.99 31.29 -2.97
CA MET A 1 -3.03 30.25 -3.35
C MET A 1 -3.85 28.99 -3.54
N ASN A 2 -3.87 28.38 -4.72
CA ASN A 2 -4.46 27.05 -4.85
C ASN A 2 -3.53 26.10 -4.09
N GLU A 3 -4.00 25.53 -2.98
CA GLU A 3 -3.32 24.38 -2.38
C GLU A 3 -3.32 23.26 -3.42
N GLN A 4 -2.13 22.91 -3.92
CA GLN A 4 -1.96 21.74 -4.77
C GLN A 4 -2.25 20.50 -3.92
N THR A 5 -3.15 19.64 -4.39
CA THR A 5 -3.56 18.40 -3.72
C THR A 5 -3.34 17.22 -4.65
N SER A 6 -2.89 16.09 -4.10
CA SER A 6 -2.78 14.83 -4.85
C SER A 6 -4.11 14.08 -4.97
N ILE A 7 -5.18 14.59 -4.36
CA ILE A 7 -6.48 13.90 -4.30
C ILE A 7 -7.27 14.12 -5.60
N ASP A 8 -7.72 13.05 -6.26
CA ASP A 8 -8.70 13.11 -7.35
C ASP A 8 -10.13 12.90 -6.79
N PRO A 9 -11.00 13.92 -6.73
CA PRO A 9 -12.33 13.81 -6.12
C PRO A 9 -13.23 12.75 -6.78
N ARG A 10 -12.98 12.41 -8.05
CA ARG A 10 -13.77 11.39 -8.78
C ARG A 10 -13.47 9.99 -8.30
N GLU A 11 -12.20 9.69 -8.05
CA GLU A 11 -11.75 8.42 -7.45
C GLU A 11 -12.33 8.27 -6.04
N VAL A 12 -12.26 9.34 -5.22
CA VAL A 12 -12.85 9.34 -3.87
C VAL A 12 -14.34 9.01 -3.90
N ALA A 13 -15.10 9.66 -4.79
CA ALA A 13 -16.54 9.41 -4.93
C ALA A 13 -16.86 7.97 -5.36
N PHE A 14 -16.07 7.40 -6.26
CA PHE A 14 -16.22 6.01 -6.73
C PHE A 14 -16.07 5.01 -5.57
N PHE A 15 -14.96 5.08 -4.82
CA PHE A 15 -14.71 4.15 -3.71
C PHE A 15 -15.70 4.34 -2.54
N GLN A 16 -16.10 5.59 -2.25
CA GLN A 16 -17.16 5.86 -1.29
C GLN A 16 -18.50 5.20 -1.66
N GLY A 17 -18.79 5.03 -2.95
CA GLY A 17 -19.98 4.34 -3.43
C GLY A 17 -19.97 2.83 -3.13
N LEU A 18 -18.78 2.24 -2.98
CA LEU A 18 -18.58 0.81 -2.77
C LEU A 18 -18.31 0.42 -1.31
N ALA A 19 -18.21 1.40 -0.39
CA ALA A 19 -17.81 1.19 1.00
C ALA A 19 -18.58 0.05 1.72
N ALA A 20 -19.90 -0.06 1.53
CA ALA A 20 -20.71 -1.10 2.18
C ALA A 20 -20.39 -2.54 1.70
N LEU A 21 -19.68 -2.68 0.58
CA LEU A 21 -19.29 -3.97 0.00
C LEU A 21 -17.85 -4.37 0.38
N TRP A 22 -17.13 -3.55 1.16
CA TRP A 22 -15.69 -3.72 1.40
C TRP A 22 -15.32 -5.08 2.01
N TRP A 23 -16.14 -5.53 2.96
CA TRP A 23 -15.95 -6.80 3.67
C TRP A 23 -16.79 -7.96 3.12
N GLN A 24 -17.39 -7.81 1.93
CA GLN A 24 -18.03 -8.94 1.26
C GLN A 24 -16.97 -9.77 0.52
N GLU A 25 -16.64 -10.95 1.04
CA GLU A 25 -15.59 -11.82 0.47
C GLU A 25 -15.81 -12.21 -0.99
N ASN A 26 -17.08 -12.31 -1.44
CA ASN A 26 -17.43 -12.60 -2.84
C ASN A 26 -17.82 -11.34 -3.64
N GLY A 27 -17.64 -10.16 -3.05
CA GLY A 27 -17.96 -8.86 -3.63
C GLY A 27 -16.84 -8.33 -4.53
N PRO A 28 -16.89 -7.04 -4.93
CA PRO A 28 -15.91 -6.44 -5.84
C PRO A 28 -14.48 -6.43 -5.28
N PHE A 29 -14.32 -6.47 -3.95
CA PHE A 29 -13.02 -6.48 -3.28
C PHE A 29 -12.47 -7.88 -2.97
N TRP A 30 -13.09 -8.95 -3.48
CA TRP A 30 -12.61 -10.32 -3.30
C TRP A 30 -11.11 -10.51 -3.62
N PRO A 31 -10.49 -9.85 -4.64
CA PRO A 31 -9.07 -10.02 -4.90
C PRO A 31 -8.20 -9.52 -3.75
N LEU A 32 -8.62 -8.42 -3.09
CA LEU A 32 -7.92 -7.87 -1.94
C LEU A 32 -7.97 -8.83 -0.75
N HIS A 33 -9.12 -9.46 -0.51
CA HIS A 33 -9.27 -10.50 0.52
C HIS A 33 -8.37 -11.70 0.26
N CYS A 34 -8.38 -12.24 -0.97
CA CYS A 34 -7.55 -13.38 -1.33
C CYS A 34 -6.05 -13.06 -1.31
N MET A 35 -5.67 -11.84 -1.68
CA MET A 35 -4.28 -11.39 -1.65
C MET A 35 -3.81 -11.01 -0.25
N ASN A 36 -4.73 -10.72 0.68
CA ASN A 36 -4.40 -10.14 1.98
C ASN A 36 -3.41 -10.99 2.77
N GLU A 37 -3.65 -12.30 2.84
CA GLU A 37 -2.77 -13.22 3.57
C GLU A 37 -1.36 -13.24 2.97
N LEU A 38 -1.25 -13.28 1.63
CA LEU A 38 0.03 -13.25 0.94
C LEU A 38 0.80 -11.96 1.25
N ARG A 39 0.13 -10.81 1.10
CA ARG A 39 0.78 -9.49 1.31
C ARG A 39 1.11 -9.26 2.78
N SER A 40 0.25 -9.64 3.72
CA SER A 40 0.51 -9.43 5.15
C SER A 40 1.67 -10.30 5.62
N ASN A 41 1.80 -11.52 5.11
CA ASN A 41 2.95 -12.39 5.38
C ASN A 41 4.23 -11.79 4.77
N TYR A 42 4.17 -11.31 3.53
CA TYR A 42 5.32 -10.65 2.90
C TYR A 42 5.78 -9.41 3.67
N ILE A 43 4.84 -8.53 4.05
CA ILE A 43 5.12 -7.34 4.87
C ILE A 43 5.68 -7.75 6.24
N ARG A 44 5.11 -8.76 6.89
CA ARG A 44 5.65 -9.28 8.16
C ARG A 44 7.12 -9.66 8.00
N ASP A 45 7.44 -10.51 7.03
CA ASP A 45 8.78 -11.06 6.86
C ASP A 45 9.79 -9.95 6.50
N LEU A 46 9.40 -9.01 5.63
CA LEU A 46 10.20 -7.83 5.31
C LEU A 46 10.49 -6.97 6.54
N LEU A 47 9.45 -6.60 7.30
CA LEU A 47 9.64 -5.71 8.45
C LEU A 47 10.40 -6.41 9.58
N CYS A 48 10.18 -7.71 9.80
CA CYS A 48 10.97 -8.49 10.74
C CYS A 48 12.43 -8.53 10.34
N THR A 49 12.72 -8.67 9.04
CA THR A 49 14.10 -8.63 8.55
C THR A 49 14.71 -7.23 8.71
N ALA A 50 13.99 -6.18 8.31
CA ALA A 50 14.49 -4.80 8.34
C ALA A 50 14.74 -4.26 9.76
N PHE A 51 13.95 -4.72 10.73
CA PHE A 51 14.03 -4.30 12.14
C PHE A 51 14.60 -5.38 13.07
N GLU A 52 15.18 -6.46 12.53
CA GLU A 52 15.80 -7.56 13.30
C GLU A 52 14.85 -8.18 14.35
N LEU A 53 13.59 -8.41 13.98
CA LEU A 53 12.55 -8.99 14.82
C LEU A 53 12.36 -10.49 14.53
N ASP A 54 11.86 -11.25 15.50
CA ASP A 54 11.50 -12.66 15.31
C ASP A 54 10.15 -12.80 14.61
N ALA A 55 10.17 -13.23 13.34
CA ALA A 55 8.97 -13.48 12.54
C ALA A 55 8.09 -14.62 13.09
N ASN A 56 8.61 -15.49 13.97
CA ASN A 56 7.88 -16.60 14.58
C ASN A 56 7.23 -16.23 15.92
N ALA A 57 7.48 -15.04 16.45
CA ALA A 57 6.83 -14.57 17.65
C ALA A 57 5.30 -14.48 17.46
N GLU A 58 4.53 -14.60 18.54
CA GLU A 58 3.05 -14.51 18.48
C GLU A 58 2.57 -13.17 17.90
N LYS A 59 3.32 -12.10 18.19
CA LYS A 59 3.07 -10.73 17.72
C LYS A 59 4.37 -10.18 17.12
N PRO A 60 4.74 -10.61 15.91
CA PRO A 60 6.06 -10.36 15.33
C PRO A 60 6.31 -8.88 15.02
N LEU A 61 5.26 -8.08 14.87
CA LEU A 61 5.37 -6.64 14.60
C LEU A 61 5.12 -5.77 15.84
N ARG A 62 5.14 -6.38 17.03
CA ARG A 62 4.95 -5.65 18.29
C ARG A 62 6.02 -4.57 18.45
N GLY A 63 5.58 -3.37 18.80
CA GLY A 63 6.46 -2.22 19.02
C GLY A 63 6.65 -1.34 17.78
N LEU A 64 6.25 -1.79 16.59
CA LEU A 64 6.26 -0.97 15.39
C LEU A 64 5.00 -0.10 15.30
N ARG A 65 5.17 1.18 14.98
CA ARG A 65 4.11 2.11 14.57
C ARG A 65 4.05 2.13 13.05
N ILE A 66 2.94 1.68 12.49
CA ILE A 66 2.77 1.49 11.04
C ILE A 66 1.63 2.38 10.53
N LEU A 67 1.91 3.15 9.48
CA LEU A 67 0.92 3.90 8.73
C LEU A 67 0.45 3.09 7.53
N ASP A 68 -0.86 2.95 7.36
CA ASP A 68 -1.50 2.38 6.18
C ASP A 68 -2.22 3.50 5.42
N ILE A 69 -1.59 4.03 4.37
CA ILE A 69 -2.12 5.14 3.56
C ILE A 69 -3.08 4.58 2.53
N GLY A 70 -4.27 5.17 2.41
CA GLY A 70 -5.34 4.64 1.56
C GLY A 70 -5.89 3.33 2.11
N CYS A 71 -6.06 3.23 3.43
CA CYS A 71 -6.41 1.97 4.10
C CYS A 71 -7.76 1.37 3.68
N GLY A 72 -8.63 2.15 3.02
CA GLY A 72 -9.95 1.70 2.63
C GLY A 72 -10.79 1.29 3.84
N GLY A 73 -11.49 0.17 3.70
CA GLY A 73 -12.21 -0.49 4.79
C GLY A 73 -11.33 -1.27 5.77
N GLY A 74 -10.00 -1.15 5.72
CA GLY A 74 -9.12 -1.64 6.78
C GLY A 74 -8.56 -3.06 6.62
N ILE A 75 -8.72 -3.70 5.46
CA ILE A 75 -8.33 -5.11 5.24
C ILE A 75 -6.85 -5.37 5.60
N LEU A 76 -5.94 -4.50 5.17
CA LEU A 76 -4.50 -4.65 5.49
C LEU A 76 -4.22 -4.22 6.93
N SER A 77 -4.76 -3.07 7.32
CA SER A 77 -4.58 -2.50 8.66
C SER A 77 -4.93 -3.52 9.74
N GLU A 78 -6.04 -4.25 9.59
CA GLU A 78 -6.45 -5.29 10.53
C GLU A 78 -5.49 -6.49 10.55
N ALA A 79 -5.01 -6.93 9.39
CA ALA A 79 -4.05 -8.03 9.32
C ALA A 79 -2.74 -7.65 10.03
N VAL A 80 -2.24 -6.44 9.79
CA VAL A 80 -1.00 -5.92 10.40
C VAL A 80 -1.18 -5.65 11.90
N ALA A 81 -2.35 -5.16 12.33
CA ALA A 81 -2.69 -5.00 13.75
C ALA A 81 -2.76 -6.36 14.47
N ARG A 82 -3.30 -7.40 13.81
CA ARG A 82 -3.31 -8.77 14.36
C ARG A 82 -1.89 -9.32 14.55
N LEU A 83 -0.91 -8.87 13.76
CA LEU A 83 0.51 -9.18 13.94
C LEU A 83 1.18 -8.36 15.07
N GLY A 84 0.45 -7.46 15.72
CA GLY A 84 0.88 -6.75 16.93
C GLY A 84 1.37 -5.32 16.74
N ALA A 85 1.37 -4.80 15.52
CA ALA A 85 1.75 -3.42 15.24
C ALA A 85 0.72 -2.42 15.82
N SER A 86 1.19 -1.23 16.17
CA SER A 86 0.34 -0.06 16.40
C SER A 86 0.01 0.57 15.04
N VAL A 87 -1.22 0.36 14.56
CA VAL A 87 -1.61 0.76 13.21
C VAL A 87 -2.38 2.08 13.23
N HIS A 88 -1.95 3.01 12.38
CA HIS A 88 -2.71 4.18 11.98
C HIS A 88 -3.13 3.98 10.52
N GLY A 89 -4.43 3.81 10.25
CA GLY A 89 -4.98 3.72 8.91
C GLY A 89 -5.60 5.04 8.48
N VAL A 90 -5.24 5.55 7.30
CA VAL A 90 -5.79 6.82 6.79
C VAL A 90 -6.38 6.66 5.41
N ASP A 91 -7.51 7.31 5.16
CA ASP A 91 -8.17 7.36 3.86
C ASP A 91 -8.94 8.69 3.73
N VAL A 92 -8.89 9.31 2.57
CA VAL A 92 -9.62 10.55 2.26
C VAL A 92 -11.13 10.31 2.11
N ALA A 93 -11.55 9.06 1.90
CA ALA A 93 -12.93 8.64 1.78
C ALA A 93 -13.57 8.37 3.16
N ALA A 94 -14.32 9.36 3.68
CA ALA A 94 -15.00 9.26 4.97
C ALA A 94 -15.82 7.97 5.20
N LYS A 95 -16.54 7.49 4.17
CA LYS A 95 -17.33 6.25 4.27
C LYS A 95 -16.46 5.00 4.47
N ASN A 96 -15.27 4.96 3.87
CA ASN A 96 -14.34 3.85 4.03
C ASN A 96 -13.85 3.78 5.48
N ILE A 97 -13.45 4.92 6.05
CA ILE A 97 -13.03 5.02 7.46
C ILE A 97 -14.14 4.59 8.42
N ILE A 98 -15.40 4.95 8.16
CA ILE A 98 -16.53 4.49 8.98
C ILE A 98 -16.62 2.96 8.97
N ILE A 99 -16.55 2.33 7.79
CA ILE A 99 -16.61 0.87 7.64
C ILE A 99 -15.40 0.20 8.31
N ALA A 100 -14.21 0.76 8.15
CA ALA A 100 -12.98 0.24 8.77
C ALA A 100 -13.08 0.25 10.29
N ARG A 101 -13.50 1.36 10.89
CA ARG A 101 -13.71 1.45 12.36
C ARG A 101 -14.76 0.44 12.84
N GLN A 102 -15.91 0.37 12.18
CA GLN A 102 -16.98 -0.55 12.56
C GLN A 102 -16.51 -2.02 12.50
N HIS A 103 -15.78 -2.40 11.45
CA HIS A 103 -15.30 -3.77 11.31
C HIS A 103 -14.19 -4.10 12.33
N ALA A 104 -13.25 -3.18 12.57
CA ALA A 104 -12.22 -3.35 13.59
C ALA A 104 -12.82 -3.48 15.00
N GLU A 105 -13.84 -2.68 15.34
CA GLU A 105 -14.58 -2.78 16.60
C GLU A 105 -15.25 -4.15 16.77
N LEU A 106 -15.94 -4.65 15.73
CA LEU A 106 -16.54 -5.99 15.72
C LEU A 106 -15.47 -7.10 15.88
N GLY A 107 -14.29 -6.88 15.31
CA GLY A 107 -13.14 -7.77 15.40
C GLY A 107 -12.34 -7.67 16.69
N GLY A 108 -12.69 -6.74 17.61
CA GLY A 108 -11.97 -6.49 18.85
C GLY A 108 -10.57 -5.91 18.65
N LEU A 109 -10.34 -5.20 17.54
CA LEU A 109 -9.05 -4.58 17.21
C LEU A 109 -9.05 -3.10 17.56
N SER A 110 -7.96 -2.64 18.18
CA SER A 110 -7.71 -1.22 18.44
C SER A 110 -6.80 -0.67 17.35
N ILE A 111 -7.41 -0.01 16.35
CA ILE A 111 -6.70 0.63 15.23
C ILE A 111 -7.11 2.10 15.19
N ASP A 112 -6.13 2.99 15.07
CA ASP A 112 -6.41 4.41 14.87
C ASP A 112 -6.76 4.62 13.39
N TYR A 113 -7.98 5.03 13.10
CA TYR A 113 -8.40 5.33 11.74
C TYR A 113 -8.70 6.82 11.63
N GLU A 114 -8.14 7.51 10.63
CA GLU A 114 -8.36 8.95 10.42
C GLU A 114 -8.78 9.26 8.98
N ILE A 115 -9.66 10.25 8.82
CA ILE A 115 -9.93 10.85 7.51
C ILE A 115 -8.85 11.90 7.25
N ALA A 116 -7.77 11.51 6.57
CA ALA A 116 -6.65 12.40 6.28
C ALA A 116 -5.91 11.99 5.00
N SER A 117 -5.17 12.94 4.42
CA SER A 117 -4.24 12.69 3.33
C SER A 117 -2.79 12.67 3.82
N ALA A 118 -1.89 12.04 3.06
CA ALA A 118 -0.47 11.99 3.40
C ALA A 118 0.13 13.39 3.64
N GLU A 119 -0.27 14.39 2.86
CA GLU A 119 0.19 15.77 2.99
C GLU A 119 -0.22 16.39 4.33
N ILE A 120 -1.43 16.11 4.81
CA ILE A 120 -1.90 16.60 6.11
C ILE A 120 -1.06 15.99 7.23
N LEU A 121 -0.84 14.67 7.23
CA LEU A 121 0.01 14.03 8.24
C LEU A 121 1.45 14.55 8.17
N ALA A 122 1.99 14.73 6.96
CA ALA A 122 3.35 15.22 6.78
C ALA A 122 3.50 16.65 7.29
N GLY A 123 2.47 17.49 7.11
CA GLY A 123 2.39 18.84 7.67
C GLY A 123 2.34 18.89 9.19
N ARG A 124 1.89 17.80 9.84
CA ARG A 124 1.91 17.65 11.32
C ARG A 124 3.26 17.14 11.85
N GLY A 125 4.17 16.72 10.98
CA GLY A 125 5.48 16.18 11.37
C GLY A 125 5.40 14.80 12.02
N GLU A 126 4.36 14.02 11.72
CA GLU A 126 4.23 12.66 12.24
C GLU A 126 5.24 11.71 11.58
N LEU A 127 5.74 10.74 12.36
CA LEU A 127 6.73 9.76 11.91
C LEU A 127 6.32 8.33 12.27
N TYR A 128 6.65 7.40 11.39
CA TYR A 128 6.28 5.99 11.47
C TYR A 128 7.49 5.10 11.21
N ASP A 129 7.53 3.93 11.86
CA ASP A 129 8.52 2.89 11.59
C ASP A 129 8.35 2.35 10.17
N ALA A 130 7.10 2.10 9.78
CA ALA A 130 6.77 1.69 8.42
C ALA A 130 5.59 2.49 7.85
N VAL A 131 5.69 2.82 6.56
CA VAL A 131 4.59 3.42 5.77
C VAL A 131 4.22 2.45 4.65
N LEU A 132 2.97 2.01 4.64
CA LEU A 132 2.41 1.11 3.64
C LEU A 132 1.56 1.92 2.66
N ASN A 133 1.86 1.78 1.38
CA ASN A 133 1.18 2.43 0.28
C ASN A 133 0.80 1.34 -0.73
N MET A 134 -0.38 0.76 -0.54
CA MET A 134 -0.78 -0.47 -1.23
C MET A 134 -1.97 -0.17 -2.15
N GLU A 135 -1.71 -0.07 -3.46
CA GLU A 135 -2.70 0.25 -4.51
C GLU A 135 -3.32 1.66 -4.37
N VAL A 136 -2.50 2.68 -4.09
CA VAL A 136 -2.94 4.09 -3.99
C VAL A 136 -2.33 4.98 -5.07
N VAL A 137 -1.07 4.74 -5.45
CA VAL A 137 -0.28 5.62 -6.34
C VAL A 137 -0.87 5.75 -7.75
N GLU A 138 -1.72 4.83 -8.18
CA GLU A 138 -2.44 4.89 -9.46
C GLU A 138 -3.69 5.79 -9.42
N HIS A 139 -4.20 6.10 -8.22
CA HIS A 139 -5.42 6.89 -8.00
C HIS A 139 -5.13 8.36 -7.65
N VAL A 140 -3.87 8.74 -7.46
CA VAL A 140 -3.49 10.11 -7.15
C VAL A 140 -3.39 10.98 -8.41
N ALA A 141 -3.71 12.26 -8.25
CA ALA A 141 -3.60 13.27 -9.30
C ALA A 141 -2.13 13.67 -9.55
N GLU A 142 -1.33 13.81 -8.49
CA GLU A 142 0.06 14.28 -8.51
C GLU A 142 0.97 13.30 -7.74
N LEU A 143 1.57 12.35 -8.46
CA LEU A 143 2.37 11.26 -7.87
C LEU A 143 3.58 11.78 -7.08
N ASP A 144 4.30 12.74 -7.63
CA ASP A 144 5.50 13.30 -7.00
C ASP A 144 5.16 13.97 -5.67
N LEU A 145 4.06 14.74 -5.63
CA LEU A 145 3.59 15.41 -4.42
C LEU A 145 3.24 14.37 -3.34
N PHE A 146 2.51 13.33 -3.74
CA PHE A 146 2.07 12.26 -2.85
C PHE A 146 3.24 11.47 -2.27
N LEU A 147 4.16 10.99 -3.10
CA LEU A 147 5.32 10.22 -2.63
C LEU A 147 6.24 11.07 -1.75
N ASN A 148 6.44 12.35 -2.07
CA ASN A 148 7.19 13.26 -1.20
C ASN A 148 6.54 13.42 0.17
N ALA A 149 5.21 13.50 0.25
CA ALA A 149 4.51 13.52 1.53
C ALA A 149 4.69 12.20 2.29
N CYS A 150 4.56 11.06 1.60
CA CYS A 150 4.77 9.74 2.19
C CYS A 150 6.19 9.57 2.74
N MET A 151 7.23 10.02 2.02
CA MET A 151 8.63 9.88 2.44
C MET A 151 8.93 10.70 3.70
N LYS A 152 8.28 11.85 3.87
CA LYS A 152 8.38 12.66 5.10
C LYS A 152 7.79 11.98 6.33
N LEU A 153 6.85 11.05 6.15
CA LEU A 153 6.22 10.29 7.23
C LEU A 153 7.07 9.10 7.68
N VAL A 154 8.07 8.69 6.90
CA VAL A 154 9.00 7.63 7.27
C VAL A 154 10.09 8.23 8.17
N ARG A 155 10.27 7.66 9.37
CA ARG A 155 11.38 8.05 10.25
C ARG A 155 12.74 7.68 9.64
N PRO A 156 13.86 8.25 10.13
CA PRO A 156 15.19 7.72 9.80
C PRO A 156 15.27 6.21 10.12
N ASP A 157 15.87 5.42 9.23
CA ASP A 157 15.86 3.94 9.26
C ASP A 157 14.48 3.26 9.11
N GLY A 158 13.43 4.04 8.86
CA GLY A 158 12.10 3.49 8.61
C GLY A 158 11.97 2.88 7.22
N VAL A 159 10.90 2.11 7.02
CA VAL A 159 10.61 1.38 5.78
C VAL A 159 9.38 1.98 5.09
N MET A 160 9.43 2.08 3.77
CA MET A 160 8.25 2.30 2.94
C MET A 160 8.02 1.08 2.06
N VAL A 161 6.78 0.63 1.99
CA VAL A 161 6.33 -0.40 1.04
C VAL A 161 5.38 0.26 0.06
N VAL A 162 5.67 0.16 -1.24
CA VAL A 162 4.83 0.68 -2.32
C VAL A 162 4.40 -0.49 -3.21
N ALA A 163 3.09 -0.72 -3.34
CA ALA A 163 2.52 -1.70 -4.26
C ALA A 163 1.58 -1.04 -5.26
N THR A 164 1.66 -1.45 -6.53
CA THR A 164 0.81 -0.93 -7.62
C THR A 164 0.87 -1.83 -8.85
N ILE A 165 -0.07 -1.63 -9.76
CA ILE A 165 -0.06 -2.18 -11.12
C ILE A 165 1.07 -1.52 -11.94
N ASN A 166 1.81 -2.35 -12.71
CA ASN A 166 2.88 -1.88 -13.59
C ASN A 166 2.31 -1.35 -14.91
N ARG A 167 2.94 -0.37 -15.56
CA ARG A 167 2.59 0.09 -16.91
C ARG A 167 3.27 -0.76 -17.99
N THR A 168 2.71 -1.92 -18.28
CA THR A 168 3.17 -2.77 -19.40
C THR A 168 2.00 -3.20 -20.29
N ILE A 169 2.31 -3.79 -21.44
CA ILE A 169 1.30 -4.42 -22.30
C ILE A 169 0.64 -5.62 -21.59
N ALA A 170 1.38 -6.30 -20.71
CA ALA A 170 0.88 -7.45 -19.95
C ALA A 170 -0.11 -7.06 -18.85
N SER A 171 0.10 -5.93 -18.16
CA SER A 171 -0.87 -5.41 -17.18
C SER A 171 -2.13 -4.87 -17.85
N TRP A 172 -2.00 -4.26 -19.03
CA TRP A 172 -3.14 -3.86 -19.85
C TRP A 172 -3.99 -5.07 -20.27
N LEU A 173 -3.36 -6.17 -20.71
CA LEU A 173 -4.07 -7.39 -21.13
C LEU A 173 -4.61 -8.23 -19.95
N GLY A 174 -3.87 -8.28 -18.83
CA GLY A 174 -4.17 -9.13 -17.68
C GLY A 174 -5.03 -8.47 -16.59
N ALA A 175 -4.77 -7.21 -16.24
CA ALA A 175 -5.51 -6.50 -15.19
C ALA A 175 -6.73 -5.76 -15.76
N ILE A 176 -6.58 -5.07 -16.90
CA ILE A 176 -7.65 -4.23 -17.46
C ILE A 176 -8.58 -5.07 -18.35
N VAL A 177 -8.05 -5.74 -19.38
CA VAL A 177 -8.88 -6.53 -20.31
C VAL A 177 -9.52 -7.74 -19.61
N MET A 178 -8.80 -8.44 -18.73
CA MET A 178 -9.34 -9.61 -18.05
C MET A 178 -10.35 -9.24 -16.96
N ALA A 179 -10.09 -8.23 -16.12
CA ALA A 179 -11.01 -7.86 -15.03
C ALA A 179 -12.22 -7.03 -15.51
N GLU A 180 -12.05 -6.13 -16.49
CA GLU A 180 -13.14 -5.26 -16.97
C GLU A 180 -13.92 -5.82 -18.17
N TYR A 181 -13.25 -6.53 -19.11
CA TYR A 181 -13.86 -6.94 -20.39
C TYR A 181 -14.21 -8.42 -20.48
N VAL A 182 -13.45 -9.31 -19.84
CA VAL A 182 -13.66 -10.77 -19.92
C VAL A 182 -14.40 -11.32 -18.69
N LEU A 183 -13.92 -11.03 -17.48
CA LEU A 183 -14.44 -11.59 -16.22
C LEU A 183 -15.50 -10.69 -15.55
N ARG A 184 -15.61 -9.41 -15.96
CA ARG A 184 -16.54 -8.40 -15.42
C ARG A 184 -16.47 -8.23 -13.89
N TRP A 185 -15.29 -8.37 -13.32
CA TRP A 185 -15.06 -8.17 -11.89
C TRP A 185 -15.07 -6.68 -11.50
N LEU A 186 -14.83 -5.77 -12.45
CA LEU A 186 -14.82 -4.32 -12.25
C LEU A 186 -15.61 -3.59 -13.34
N PRO A 187 -16.21 -2.42 -13.05
CA PRO A 187 -16.84 -1.56 -14.05
C PRO A 187 -15.83 -1.12 -15.13
N ARG A 188 -16.32 -0.88 -16.35
CA ARG A 188 -15.46 -0.42 -17.46
C ARG A 188 -14.90 0.97 -17.19
N GLY A 189 -13.60 1.15 -17.47
CA GLY A 189 -12.92 2.44 -17.33
C GLY A 189 -12.38 2.72 -15.93
N THR A 190 -12.23 1.68 -15.10
CA THR A 190 -11.68 1.81 -13.74
C THR A 190 -10.16 2.06 -13.79
N HIS A 191 -9.46 1.62 -14.84
CA HIS A 191 -8.02 1.79 -14.96
C HIS A 191 -7.61 2.66 -16.17
N HIS A 192 -6.94 3.78 -15.89
CA HIS A 192 -6.31 4.62 -16.92
C HIS A 192 -4.82 4.25 -17.07
N TRP A 193 -4.49 3.46 -18.09
CA TRP A 193 -3.15 2.91 -18.35
C TRP A 193 -2.01 3.94 -18.38
N SER A 194 -2.29 5.21 -18.72
CA SER A 194 -1.30 6.30 -18.69
C SER A 194 -0.87 6.71 -17.27
N ARG A 195 -1.63 6.37 -16.23
CA ARG A 195 -1.37 6.73 -14.83
C ARG A 195 -0.55 5.70 -14.05
N PHE A 196 -0.30 4.51 -14.60
CA PHE A 196 0.50 3.51 -13.90
C PHE A 196 1.99 3.89 -13.91
N PRO A 197 2.64 4.03 -12.75
CA PRO A 197 4.06 4.24 -12.69
C PRO A 197 4.81 2.92 -12.88
N THR A 198 5.94 2.97 -13.59
CA THR A 198 6.88 1.83 -13.68
C THR A 198 7.72 1.73 -12.40
N PRO A 199 8.29 0.56 -12.08
CA PRO A 199 9.18 0.42 -10.92
C PRO A 199 10.32 1.43 -10.90
N VAL A 200 10.92 1.70 -12.07
CA VAL A 200 12.03 2.66 -12.21
C VAL A 200 11.58 4.10 -11.95
N GLU A 201 10.36 4.48 -12.36
CA GLU A 201 9.82 5.81 -12.05
C GLU A 201 9.63 5.98 -10.53
N ILE A 202 9.07 4.97 -9.85
CA ILE A 202 8.93 5.00 -8.38
C ILE A 202 10.29 5.03 -7.68
N GLU A 203 11.22 4.17 -8.10
CA GLU A 203 12.56 4.11 -7.52
C GLU A 203 13.32 5.43 -7.66
N ASN A 204 13.23 6.08 -8.82
CA ASN A 204 13.83 7.39 -9.03
C ASN A 204 13.23 8.46 -8.10
N LEU A 205 11.91 8.46 -7.91
CA LEU A 205 11.25 9.39 -7.00
C LEU A 205 11.64 9.13 -5.55
N LEU A 206 11.70 7.86 -5.14
CA LEU A 206 12.14 7.46 -3.81
C LEU A 206 13.58 7.90 -3.53
N ALA A 207 14.48 7.74 -4.51
CA ALA A 207 15.89 8.13 -4.37
C ALA A 207 16.08 9.64 -4.13
N THR A 208 15.14 10.50 -4.59
CA THR A 208 15.26 11.96 -4.39
C THR A 208 15.23 12.41 -2.94
N ASP A 209 14.64 11.62 -2.02
CA ASP A 209 14.57 11.91 -0.59
C ASP A 209 15.37 10.89 0.26
N GLY A 210 16.35 10.23 -0.36
CA GLY A 210 17.28 9.32 0.33
C GLY A 210 16.65 7.98 0.73
N MET A 211 15.58 7.55 0.07
CA MET A 211 15.04 6.20 0.21
C MET A 211 15.80 5.25 -0.72
N LEU A 212 16.30 4.14 -0.17
CA LEU A 212 16.95 3.08 -0.94
C LEU A 212 16.06 1.85 -1.05
N VAL A 213 15.74 1.46 -2.29
CA VAL A 213 15.03 0.19 -2.56
C VAL A 213 15.98 -0.98 -2.27
N PHE A 214 15.56 -1.89 -1.39
CA PHE A 214 16.34 -3.08 -1.02
C PHE A 214 15.60 -4.39 -1.29
N ALA A 215 14.30 -4.35 -1.57
CA ALA A 215 13.54 -5.51 -1.99
C ALA A 215 12.48 -5.15 -3.02
N ASN A 216 12.24 -6.07 -3.96
CA ASN A 216 11.19 -5.96 -4.95
C ASN A 216 10.59 -7.34 -5.25
N THR A 217 9.30 -7.37 -5.59
CA THR A 217 8.62 -8.59 -6.04
C THR A 217 7.40 -8.23 -6.86
N GLY A 218 6.94 -9.15 -7.71
CA GLY A 218 5.62 -9.10 -8.34
C GLY A 218 4.67 -10.12 -7.72
N VAL A 219 3.40 -10.03 -8.07
CA VAL A 219 2.35 -10.96 -7.64
C VAL A 219 1.68 -11.56 -8.87
N VAL A 220 1.63 -12.89 -8.93
CA VAL A 220 0.94 -13.65 -9.98
C VAL A 220 -0.26 -14.36 -9.41
N VAL A 221 -1.35 -14.41 -10.19
CA VAL A 221 -2.56 -15.16 -9.84
C VAL A 221 -2.73 -16.34 -10.79
N ASN A 222 -3.03 -17.51 -10.24
CA ASN A 222 -3.47 -18.64 -11.03
C ASN A 222 -4.97 -18.47 -11.36
N PRO A 223 -5.36 -18.32 -12.64
CA PRO A 223 -6.75 -17.99 -13.00
C PRO A 223 -7.76 -19.10 -12.68
N PHE A 224 -7.30 -20.36 -12.57
CA PHE A 224 -8.15 -21.51 -12.29
C PHE A 224 -8.33 -21.75 -10.79
N THR A 225 -7.27 -21.60 -10.01
CA THR A 225 -7.31 -21.84 -8.55
C THR A 225 -7.53 -20.57 -7.73
N ARG A 226 -7.47 -19.39 -8.37
CA ARG A 226 -7.52 -18.06 -7.75
C ARG A 226 -6.50 -17.85 -6.63
N ARG A 227 -5.42 -18.63 -6.64
CA ARG A 227 -4.33 -18.51 -5.66
C ARG A 227 -3.30 -17.51 -6.16
N PHE A 228 -2.92 -16.60 -5.28
CA PHE A 228 -1.87 -15.62 -5.50
C PHE A 228 -0.53 -16.16 -4.99
N ARG A 229 0.58 -15.78 -5.65
CA ARG A 229 1.95 -16.07 -5.20
C ARG A 229 2.87 -14.91 -5.54
N LEU A 230 3.90 -14.71 -4.72
CA LEU A 230 5.02 -13.83 -5.05
C LEU A 230 5.77 -14.36 -6.27
N SER A 231 6.38 -13.46 -7.03
CA SER A 231 7.09 -13.75 -8.27
C SER A 231 8.24 -12.78 -8.47
N ALA A 232 9.30 -13.21 -9.15
CA ALA A 232 10.30 -12.29 -9.69
C ALA A 232 9.76 -11.49 -10.89
N TYR A 233 8.64 -11.92 -11.50
CA TYR A 233 8.05 -11.24 -12.64
C TYR A 233 7.20 -10.05 -12.18
N MET A 234 7.74 -8.85 -12.35
CA MET A 234 7.08 -7.57 -12.03
C MET A 234 6.30 -6.98 -13.22
N GLY A 235 6.10 -7.75 -14.29
CA GLY A 235 5.53 -7.20 -15.52
C GLY A 235 4.06 -6.79 -15.42
N VAL A 236 3.29 -7.30 -14.45
CA VAL A 236 1.86 -6.95 -14.28
C VAL A 236 1.64 -5.99 -13.13
N ASN A 237 2.25 -6.27 -11.99
CA ASN A 237 2.21 -5.47 -10.77
C ASN A 237 3.53 -5.66 -10.04
N TYR A 238 3.79 -4.82 -9.05
CA TYR A 238 4.97 -4.92 -8.23
C TYR A 238 4.73 -4.40 -6.82
N ILE A 239 5.60 -4.84 -5.93
CA ILE A 239 5.82 -4.31 -4.60
C ILE A 239 7.29 -3.90 -4.53
N LEU A 240 7.56 -2.65 -4.21
CA LEU A 240 8.89 -2.11 -3.90
C LEU A 240 8.96 -1.84 -2.40
N THR A 241 10.10 -2.18 -1.81
CA THR A 241 10.38 -1.87 -0.40
C THR A 241 11.65 -1.06 -0.32
N ALA A 242 11.55 0.11 0.29
CA ALA A 242 12.65 1.04 0.44
C ALA A 242 12.88 1.40 1.91
N ARG A 243 14.14 1.64 2.28
CA ARG A 243 14.54 2.09 3.61
C ARG A 243 15.03 3.52 3.53
N LYS A 244 14.65 4.35 4.50
CA LYS A 244 15.11 5.74 4.59
C LYS A 244 16.51 5.82 5.18
N GLY A 245 17.42 6.51 4.50
CA GLY A 245 18.74 6.82 5.03
C GLY A 245 18.68 7.64 6.32
N THR A 246 19.71 7.52 7.16
CA THR A 246 19.81 8.19 8.47
C THR A 246 20.26 9.66 8.39
N GLY A 247 20.69 10.11 7.21
CA GLY A 247 21.22 11.46 6.96
C GLY A 247 22.73 11.55 7.21
N GLN A 248 23.46 12.04 6.20
CA GLN A 248 24.92 12.19 6.08
C GLN A 248 25.76 10.89 6.08
N GLY A 249 26.16 10.47 4.88
CA GLY A 249 27.44 9.75 4.67
C GLY A 249 27.40 8.23 4.50
N ASP A 250 26.39 7.53 4.97
CA ASP A 250 26.42 6.06 5.04
C ASP A 250 25.72 5.37 3.86
N PHE A 251 26.30 5.47 2.66
CA PHE A 251 25.96 4.56 1.55
C PHE A 251 27.17 3.81 0.98
N THR A 252 28.32 3.84 1.64
CA THR A 252 29.51 3.11 1.14
C THR A 252 29.77 1.75 1.76
N GLU A 253 29.09 1.35 2.84
CA GLU A 253 29.36 0.04 3.48
C GLU A 253 28.11 -0.59 4.09
N ALA A 254 27.20 -1.07 3.26
CA ALA A 254 26.33 -2.19 3.58
C ALA A 254 25.62 -2.59 2.31
N LEU A 255 25.25 -3.86 2.19
CA LEU A 255 24.48 -4.45 1.09
C LEU A 255 25.31 -5.11 -0.02
N ASP A 256 26.24 -5.98 0.36
CA ASP A 256 26.37 -7.25 -0.34
C ASP A 256 25.20 -8.14 0.14
N TRP A 257 24.15 -8.24 -0.69
CA TRP A 257 23.02 -9.16 -0.53
C TRP A 257 23.26 -10.46 -1.30
#